data_AF-A0A7W1RFR4-F1
#
_entry.id   AF-A0A7W1RFR4-F1
#
_cell.length_a   1.000
_cell.length_b   1.000
_cell.length_c   1.000
_cell.angle_alpha   90.00
_cell.angle_beta   90.00
_cell.angle_gamma   90.00
#
_symmetry.space_group_name_H-M   'P 1'
#
loop_
_entity.id
_entity.type
_entity.pdbx_description
1 polymer ?
#
loop_
_entity_poly.entity_id
_entity_poly.type
_entity_poly.pdbx_seq_one_letter_code
_entity_poly.pdbx_strand_id
1 'polypeptide(L)'
;MKIKSIFTTLVYSLSFCSSNFTQALDLPPNEEYLSNRLLKIDRRYSSFLLVLDLLKHRQAKVLVETGTARDGDKNFSGDGGSTIIFGDWASQNNALLFTVDISSQAIENARISTIKFTDSIIFCCSDSISFLKDFNQSIDFLYLDSFDYDFNNPLPSQQHHLYEIMAAYPKLHADSIVMVDDCDLPHGGKGKFIIEFLLEKGWTIIYEGYQTILVKNIL
;
A
#
# COMPACT_ATOMS: atom_id res chain seq x y z
N MET A 1 17.53 73.40 28.39
CA MET A 1 16.76 73.69 29.62
C MET A 1 15.90 72.46 29.93
N LYS A 2 16.04 71.90 31.14
CA LYS A 2 15.49 70.61 31.60
C LYS A 2 13.97 70.55 31.57
N ILE A 3 13.38 69.41 31.17
CA ILE A 3 12.16 68.80 31.77
C ILE A 3 12.25 67.27 31.54
N LYS A 4 12.71 66.48 32.52
CA LYS A 4 11.92 65.57 33.39
C LYS A 4 10.89 64.71 32.64
N SER A 5 11.18 63.42 32.49
CA SER A 5 10.15 62.38 32.31
C SER A 5 10.23 61.42 33.49
N ILE A 6 9.09 61.24 34.14
CA ILE A 6 8.88 60.49 35.38
C ILE A 6 8.30 59.11 35.00
N PHE A 7 8.80 58.10 35.70
CA PHE A 7 8.37 56.71 35.70
C PHE A 7 6.88 56.55 36.00
N THR A 8 6.20 55.67 35.27
CA THR A 8 5.05 54.93 35.79
C THR A 8 5.16 53.47 35.35
N THR A 9 5.41 52.59 36.31
CA THR A 9 5.47 51.14 36.17
C THR A 9 4.06 50.59 36.04
N LEU A 10 3.75 49.88 34.95
CA LEU A 10 2.54 49.06 34.84
C LEU A 10 2.93 47.59 34.90
N VAL A 11 2.49 46.92 35.96
CA VAL A 11 2.65 45.48 36.18
C VAL A 11 1.58 44.76 35.37
N TYR A 12 1.99 43.99 34.36
CA TYR A 12 1.12 42.98 33.75
C TYR A 12 1.50 41.61 34.32
N SER A 13 0.58 41.02 35.06
CA SER A 13 0.60 39.62 35.46
C SER A 13 0.46 38.74 34.21
N LEU A 14 1.55 38.10 33.78
CA LEU A 14 1.51 37.01 32.81
C LEU A 14 1.10 35.73 33.54
N SER A 15 -0.17 35.34 33.39
CA SER A 15 -0.60 33.98 33.68
C SER A 15 0.12 33.02 32.74
N PHE A 16 1.02 32.20 33.28
CA PHE A 16 1.55 31.05 32.58
C PHE A 16 0.42 30.03 32.41
N CYS A 17 -0.17 30.02 31.22
CA CYS A 17 -0.96 28.88 30.76
C CYS A 17 0.06 27.85 30.26
N SER A 18 0.45 26.91 31.12
CA SER A 18 1.23 25.74 30.70
C SER A 18 0.28 24.78 29.98
N SER A 19 0.09 24.99 28.68
CA SER A 19 -0.43 23.94 27.82
C SER A 19 0.66 22.88 27.69
N ASN A 20 0.44 21.76 28.38
CA ASN A 20 1.10 20.50 28.05
C ASN A 20 0.67 20.12 26.63
N PHE A 21 1.40 20.62 25.63
CA PHE A 21 1.43 20.01 24.31
C PHE A 21 2.14 18.67 24.47
N THR A 22 1.36 17.64 24.78
CA THR A 22 1.81 16.27 24.56
C THR A 22 2.03 16.14 23.06
N GLN A 23 3.31 16.10 22.70
CA GLN A 23 3.87 15.93 21.37
C GLN A 23 3.16 14.79 20.65
N ALA A 24 2.18 15.11 19.80
CA ALA A 24 1.78 14.21 18.73
C ALA A 24 3.02 14.10 17.83
N LEU A 25 3.70 12.96 17.93
CA LEU A 25 4.87 12.66 17.11
C LEU A 25 4.53 12.92 15.64
N ASP A 26 5.38 13.69 14.98
CA ASP A 26 5.40 13.98 13.53
C ASP A 26 5.56 12.69 12.72
N LEU A 27 4.58 11.79 12.76
CA LEU A 27 4.50 10.68 11.84
C LEU A 27 4.11 11.29 10.47
N PRO A 28 4.85 10.99 9.39
CA PRO A 28 4.41 11.28 8.04
C PRO A 28 2.96 10.82 7.85
N PRO A 29 2.16 11.54 7.05
CA PRO A 29 0.83 11.07 6.71
C PRO A 29 0.91 9.61 6.28
N ASN A 30 -0.01 8.78 6.79
CA ASN A 30 -0.13 7.35 6.50
C ASN A 30 0.89 6.38 7.14
N GLU A 31 1.89 6.80 7.93
CA GLU A 31 2.72 5.86 8.71
C GLU A 31 1.88 5.06 9.74
N GLU A 32 0.70 5.55 10.11
CA GLU A 32 -0.21 4.90 11.06
C GLU A 32 -0.65 3.50 10.60
N TYR A 33 -0.80 3.28 9.28
CA TYR A 33 -1.20 1.99 8.72
C TYR A 33 -0.09 0.93 8.79
N LEU A 34 1.16 1.35 9.01
CA LEU A 34 2.33 0.48 9.17
C LEU A 34 2.75 0.33 10.63
N SER A 35 2.32 1.25 11.51
CA SER A 35 2.69 1.26 12.92
C SER A 35 2.29 -0.05 13.62
N ASN A 36 3.25 -0.65 14.34
CA ASN A 36 3.13 -1.95 15.01
C ASN A 36 2.82 -3.14 14.07
N ARG A 37 2.95 -2.95 12.75
CA ARG A 37 2.76 -3.98 11.72
C ARG A 37 4.05 -4.26 10.97
N LEU A 38 4.68 -3.21 10.43
CA LEU A 38 5.96 -3.27 9.74
C LEU A 38 6.98 -2.34 10.39
N LEU A 39 8.17 -2.88 10.68
CA LEU A 39 9.28 -2.08 11.19
C LEU A 39 9.89 -1.24 10.05
N LYS A 40 10.47 -0.07 10.37
CA LYS A 40 11.11 0.80 9.37
C LYS A 40 12.27 0.14 8.61
N ILE A 41 12.87 -0.90 9.20
CA ILE A 41 13.96 -1.68 8.59
C ILE A 41 13.45 -2.76 7.63
N ASP A 42 12.13 -3.03 7.61
CA ASP A 42 11.55 -3.99 6.68
C ASP A 42 11.69 -3.48 5.24
N ARG A 43 12.10 -4.37 4.34
CA ARG A 43 12.31 -4.08 2.92
C ARG A 43 11.06 -3.58 2.19
N ARG A 44 9.87 -3.85 2.73
CA ARG A 44 8.57 -3.40 2.19
C ARG A 44 8.12 -2.05 2.75
N TYR A 45 8.73 -1.57 3.84
CA TYR A 45 8.24 -0.41 4.58
C TYR A 45 8.13 0.85 3.70
N SER A 46 9.22 1.18 2.99
CA SER A 46 9.30 2.41 2.19
C SER A 46 8.34 2.39 0.99
N SER A 47 8.17 1.24 0.33
CA SER A 47 7.23 1.07 -0.78
C SER A 47 5.77 1.13 -0.31
N PHE A 48 5.43 0.48 0.81
CA PHE A 48 4.09 0.63 1.39
C PHE A 48 3.81 2.08 1.80
N LEU A 49 4.77 2.77 2.43
CA LEU A 49 4.57 4.18 2.81
C LEU A 49 4.30 5.04 1.57
N LEU A 50 5.13 4.90 0.52
CA LEU A 50 4.95 5.61 -0.74
C LEU A 50 3.59 5.31 -1.39
N VAL A 51 3.17 4.03 -1.43
CA VAL A 51 1.90 3.68 -2.08
C VAL A 51 0.70 4.22 -1.31
N LEU A 52 0.73 4.21 0.03
CA LEU A 52 -0.33 4.78 0.86
C LEU A 52 -0.47 6.30 0.65
N ASP A 53 0.65 7.01 0.49
CA ASP A 53 0.66 8.42 0.10
C ASP A 53 0.03 8.63 -1.28
N LEU A 54 0.42 7.82 -2.28
CA LEU A 54 -0.12 7.92 -3.63
C LEU A 54 -1.62 7.62 -3.68
N LEU A 55 -2.09 6.58 -2.97
CA LEU A 55 -3.50 6.24 -2.85
C LEU A 55 -4.33 7.42 -2.32
N LYS A 56 -3.81 8.10 -1.29
CA LYS A 56 -4.45 9.29 -0.71
C LYS A 56 -4.46 10.46 -1.69
N HIS A 57 -3.32 10.75 -2.33
CA HIS A 57 -3.22 11.84 -3.31
C HIS A 57 -4.14 11.64 -4.52
N ARG A 58 -4.28 10.40 -5.00
CA ARG A 58 -5.16 10.05 -6.13
C ARG A 58 -6.62 9.79 -5.73
N GLN A 59 -6.93 9.85 -4.43
CA GLN A 59 -8.27 9.56 -3.90
C GLN A 59 -8.79 8.18 -4.34
N ALA A 60 -7.91 7.18 -4.35
CA ALA A 60 -8.20 5.83 -4.84
C ALA A 60 -9.45 5.23 -4.18
N LYS A 61 -10.25 4.50 -4.96
CA LYS A 61 -11.52 3.88 -4.55
C LYS A 61 -11.55 2.37 -4.75
N VAL A 62 -10.91 1.87 -5.80
CA VAL A 62 -10.90 0.44 -6.13
C VAL A 62 -9.47 -0.08 -6.04
N LEU A 63 -9.20 -0.81 -4.95
CA LEU A 63 -7.92 -1.45 -4.70
C LEU A 63 -8.09 -2.94 -4.96
N VAL A 64 -7.13 -3.55 -5.65
CA VAL A 64 -7.09 -4.99 -5.92
C VAL A 64 -5.73 -5.51 -5.52
N GLU A 65 -5.69 -6.60 -4.77
CA GLU A 65 -4.48 -7.39 -4.55
C GLU A 65 -4.67 -8.83 -5.04
N THR A 66 -3.61 -9.40 -5.59
CA THR A 66 -3.51 -10.85 -5.84
C THR A 66 -2.50 -11.43 -4.88
N GLY A 67 -2.90 -12.50 -4.18
CA GLY A 67 -2.33 -12.84 -2.87
C GLY A 67 -3.09 -12.13 -1.76
N THR A 68 -3.10 -12.73 -0.58
CA THR A 68 -3.75 -12.19 0.63
C THR A 68 -2.82 -12.33 1.84
N ALA A 69 -3.19 -11.75 2.97
CA ALA A 69 -2.55 -11.97 4.27
C ALA A 69 -2.81 -13.43 4.73
N ARG A 70 -2.07 -14.37 4.12
CA ARG A 70 -2.31 -15.83 4.21
C ARG A 70 -2.36 -16.36 5.65
N ASP A 71 -1.53 -15.80 6.52
CA ASP A 71 -1.46 -16.14 7.95
C ASP A 71 -2.16 -15.10 8.85
N GLY A 72 -2.95 -14.20 8.27
CA GLY A 72 -3.58 -13.09 8.96
C GLY A 72 -2.53 -12.15 9.56
N ASP A 73 -2.70 -11.81 10.84
CA ASP A 73 -1.84 -10.89 11.59
C ASP A 73 -0.62 -11.55 12.24
N LYS A 74 -0.38 -12.83 11.97
CA LYS A 74 0.63 -13.65 12.67
C LYS A 74 2.04 -13.53 12.10
N ASN A 75 2.19 -13.08 10.86
CA ASN A 75 3.47 -13.15 10.13
C ASN A 75 3.76 -11.90 9.26
N PHE A 76 3.58 -10.70 9.81
CA PHE A 76 3.90 -9.46 9.08
C PHE A 76 5.34 -9.39 8.57
N SER A 77 6.32 -9.84 9.37
CA SER A 77 7.74 -9.81 8.98
C SER A 77 8.05 -10.71 7.78
N GLY A 78 7.32 -11.83 7.62
CA GLY A 78 7.48 -12.72 6.48
C GLY A 78 6.66 -12.25 5.28
N ASP A 79 5.36 -12.06 5.50
CA ASP A 79 4.34 -11.98 4.44
C ASP A 79 3.86 -10.55 4.18
N GLY A 80 4.34 -9.55 4.92
CA GLY A 80 3.99 -8.14 4.74
C GLY A 80 2.58 -7.73 5.21
N GLY A 81 1.62 -8.66 5.27
CA GLY A 81 0.26 -8.43 5.79
C GLY A 81 -0.54 -7.41 4.99
N SER A 82 -0.41 -7.42 3.66
CA SER A 82 -0.98 -6.42 2.74
C SER A 82 -2.49 -6.21 2.92
N THR A 83 -3.27 -7.28 3.07
CA THR A 83 -4.74 -7.18 3.26
C THR A 83 -5.11 -6.37 4.49
N ILE A 84 -4.34 -6.49 5.57
CA ILE A 84 -4.58 -5.75 6.82
C ILE A 84 -4.23 -4.28 6.63
N ILE A 85 -3.11 -3.98 5.96
CA ILE A 85 -2.64 -2.61 5.71
C ILE A 85 -3.61 -1.88 4.78
N PHE A 86 -3.89 -2.46 3.61
CA PHE A 86 -4.76 -1.85 2.60
C PHE A 86 -6.23 -1.86 3.01
N GLY A 87 -6.69 -2.87 3.75
CA GLY A 87 -8.05 -2.91 4.28
C GLY A 87 -8.31 -1.82 5.31
N ASP A 88 -7.36 -1.59 6.23
CA ASP A 88 -7.44 -0.50 7.21
C ASP A 88 -7.44 0.86 6.50
N TRP A 89 -6.52 1.06 5.54
CA TRP A 89 -6.50 2.26 4.71
C TRP A 89 -7.84 2.48 3.99
N ALA A 90 -8.38 1.44 3.34
CA ALA A 90 -9.64 1.53 2.60
C ALA A 90 -10.82 1.94 3.49
N SER A 91 -10.87 1.40 4.72
CA SER A 91 -11.94 1.69 5.68
C SER A 91 -12.00 3.14 6.14
N GLN A 92 -10.87 3.84 6.11
CA GLN A 92 -10.78 5.24 6.51
C GLN A 92 -10.91 6.21 5.33
N ASN A 93 -10.84 5.71 4.08
CA ASN A 93 -10.78 6.54 2.87
C ASN A 93 -11.99 6.34 1.93
N ASN A 94 -13.05 5.67 2.40
CA ASN A 94 -14.23 5.32 1.60
C ASN A 94 -13.82 4.66 0.28
N ALA A 95 -13.00 3.62 0.39
CA ALA A 95 -12.51 2.80 -0.70
C ALA A 95 -12.83 1.33 -0.40
N LEU A 96 -12.64 0.48 -1.41
CA LEU A 96 -12.92 -0.95 -1.34
C LEU A 96 -11.69 -1.73 -1.79
N LEU A 97 -11.24 -2.65 -0.95
CA LEU A 97 -10.19 -3.61 -1.28
C LEU A 97 -10.81 -4.92 -1.77
N PHE A 98 -10.36 -5.42 -2.91
CA PHE A 98 -10.60 -6.78 -3.37
C PHE A 98 -9.35 -7.60 -3.07
N THR A 99 -9.45 -8.56 -2.16
CA THR A 99 -8.36 -9.47 -1.80
C THR A 99 -8.62 -10.85 -2.39
N VAL A 100 -7.65 -11.35 -3.17
CA VAL A 100 -7.84 -12.51 -4.04
C VAL A 100 -6.80 -13.57 -3.73
N ASP A 101 -7.24 -14.77 -3.37
CA ASP A 101 -6.36 -15.91 -3.18
C ASP A 101 -7.09 -17.20 -3.58
N ILE A 102 -6.36 -18.18 -4.10
CA ILE A 102 -6.94 -19.47 -4.48
C ILE A 102 -7.24 -20.35 -3.25
N SER A 103 -6.57 -20.07 -2.13
CA SER A 103 -6.72 -20.78 -0.86
C SER A 103 -7.86 -20.17 -0.05
N SER A 104 -8.94 -20.93 0.11
CA SER A 104 -10.04 -20.56 1.00
C SER A 104 -9.60 -20.37 2.46
N GLN A 105 -8.57 -21.11 2.89
CA GLN A 105 -8.00 -20.96 4.23
C GLN A 105 -7.25 -19.63 4.40
N ALA A 106 -6.50 -19.21 3.38
CA ALA A 106 -5.80 -17.92 3.40
C ALA A 106 -6.80 -16.76 3.46
N ILE A 107 -7.87 -16.85 2.65
CA ILE A 107 -8.99 -15.89 2.67
C ILE A 107 -9.65 -15.83 4.05
N GLU A 108 -9.90 -16.98 4.68
CA GLU A 108 -10.52 -17.03 6.00
C GLU A 108 -9.61 -16.43 7.09
N ASN A 109 -8.30 -16.71 7.04
CA ASN A 109 -7.32 -16.14 7.95
C ASN A 109 -7.27 -14.60 7.83
N ALA A 110 -7.21 -14.10 6.58
CA ALA A 110 -7.27 -12.67 6.30
C ALA A 110 -8.55 -12.07 6.87
N ARG A 111 -9.72 -12.65 6.54
CA ARG A 111 -11.04 -12.18 7.02
C ARG A 111 -11.14 -12.08 8.54
N ILE A 112 -10.63 -13.07 9.28
CA ILE A 112 -10.60 -13.04 10.74
C ILE A 112 -9.72 -11.90 11.24
N SER A 113 -8.52 -11.74 10.67
CA SER A 113 -7.56 -10.70 11.09
C SER A 113 -8.04 -9.28 10.77
N THR A 114 -8.94 -9.13 9.80
CA THR A 114 -9.46 -7.84 9.32
C THR A 114 -10.88 -7.54 9.78
N ILE A 115 -11.40 -8.22 10.81
CA ILE A 115 -12.81 -8.11 11.23
C ILE A 115 -13.25 -6.66 11.53
N LYS A 116 -12.32 -5.79 11.95
CA LYS A 116 -12.59 -4.37 12.27
C LYS A 116 -12.91 -3.50 11.05
N PHE A 117 -12.50 -3.93 9.86
CA PHE A 117 -12.63 -3.18 8.61
C PHE A 117 -13.12 -4.07 7.46
N THR A 118 -13.84 -5.16 7.80
CA THR A 118 -14.36 -6.13 6.83
C THR A 118 -15.35 -5.54 5.84
N ASP A 119 -16.06 -4.45 6.20
CA ASP A 119 -17.03 -3.79 5.32
C ASP A 119 -16.36 -3.06 4.14
N SER A 120 -15.05 -2.86 4.23
CA SER A 120 -14.21 -2.23 3.19
C SER A 120 -13.35 -3.26 2.45
N ILE A 121 -13.62 -4.55 2.63
CA ILE A 121 -12.92 -5.64 1.95
C ILE A 121 -13.93 -6.62 1.31
N ILE A 122 -13.72 -6.92 0.03
CA ILE A 122 -14.33 -8.04 -0.67
C ILE A 122 -13.32 -9.18 -0.75
N PHE A 123 -13.68 -10.30 -0.14
CA PHE A 123 -12.87 -11.51 -0.12
C PHE A 123 -13.21 -12.42 -1.31
N CYS A 124 -12.21 -12.75 -2.12
CA CYS A 124 -12.41 -13.52 -3.34
C CYS A 124 -11.54 -14.80 -3.30
N CYS A 125 -12.18 -15.94 -2.99
CA CYS A 125 -11.54 -17.24 -3.15
C CYS A 125 -11.56 -17.64 -4.63
N SER A 126 -10.49 -17.34 -5.38
CA SER A 126 -10.42 -17.54 -6.82
C SER A 126 -8.99 -17.64 -7.34
N ASP A 127 -8.84 -18.22 -8.53
CA ASP A 127 -7.63 -18.03 -9.33
C ASP A 127 -7.53 -16.55 -9.75
N SER A 128 -6.38 -15.93 -9.51
CA SER A 128 -6.22 -14.48 -9.67
C SER A 128 -6.30 -14.03 -11.12
N ILE A 129 -5.80 -14.81 -12.07
CA ILE A 129 -5.91 -14.51 -13.51
C ILE A 129 -7.38 -14.53 -13.94
N SER A 130 -8.12 -15.56 -13.53
CA SER A 130 -9.56 -15.69 -13.81
C SER A 130 -10.36 -14.54 -13.20
N PHE A 131 -10.09 -14.20 -11.93
CA PHE A 131 -10.68 -13.04 -11.26
C PHE A 131 -10.41 -11.73 -12.03
N LEU A 132 -9.15 -11.44 -12.35
CA LEU A 132 -8.76 -10.19 -13.03
C LEU A 132 -9.34 -10.09 -14.46
N LYS A 133 -9.51 -11.23 -15.13
CA LYS A 133 -10.15 -11.30 -16.44
C LYS A 133 -11.61 -10.86 -16.36
N ASP A 134 -12.35 -11.37 -15.38
CA ASP A 134 -13.79 -11.14 -15.20
C ASP A 134 -14.12 -9.87 -14.40
N PHE A 135 -13.12 -9.26 -13.75
CA PHE A 135 -13.28 -8.01 -13.01
C PHE A 135 -13.78 -6.88 -13.93
N ASN A 136 -14.83 -6.18 -13.50
CA ASN A 136 -15.59 -5.27 -14.36
C ASN A 136 -15.51 -3.79 -13.93
N GLN A 137 -14.67 -3.46 -12.97
CA GLN A 137 -14.44 -2.09 -12.50
C GLN A 137 -13.07 -1.58 -12.95
N SER A 138 -12.90 -0.25 -13.01
CA SER A 138 -11.57 0.36 -13.15
C SER A 138 -10.78 0.18 -11.85
N ILE A 139 -9.50 -0.10 -11.95
CA ILE A 139 -8.62 -0.39 -10.81
C ILE A 139 -7.72 0.83 -10.56
N ASP A 140 -7.91 1.50 -9.42
CA ASP A 140 -7.04 2.62 -9.02
C ASP A 140 -5.68 2.11 -8.53
N PHE A 141 -5.66 0.94 -7.89
CA PHE A 141 -4.45 0.32 -7.37
C PHE A 141 -4.47 -1.20 -7.53
N LEU A 142 -3.40 -1.73 -8.10
CA LEU A 142 -3.19 -3.15 -8.28
C LEU A 142 -1.88 -3.57 -7.58
N TYR A 143 -1.97 -4.43 -6.57
CA TYR A 143 -0.84 -5.08 -5.92
C TYR A 143 -0.74 -6.54 -6.39
N LEU A 144 0.40 -6.91 -6.99
CA LEU A 144 0.66 -8.25 -7.52
C LEU A 144 1.65 -9.00 -6.62
N ASP A 145 1.14 -9.96 -5.86
CA ASP A 145 1.89 -10.76 -4.88
C ASP A 145 1.35 -12.20 -4.75
N SER A 146 0.86 -12.74 -5.87
CA SER A 146 0.41 -14.13 -5.91
C SER A 146 1.61 -15.07 -6.14
N PHE A 147 1.34 -16.37 -6.37
CA PHE A 147 2.29 -17.42 -6.79
C PHE A 147 3.75 -17.22 -6.34
N ASP A 148 4.10 -17.86 -5.21
CA ASP A 148 5.44 -17.83 -4.61
C ASP A 148 6.60 -18.07 -5.60
N TYR A 149 7.66 -17.28 -5.45
CA TYR A 149 8.84 -17.36 -6.32
C TYR A 149 9.73 -18.56 -5.96
N ASP A 150 10.02 -19.43 -6.95
CA ASP A 150 10.98 -20.53 -6.80
C ASP A 150 12.32 -20.16 -7.43
N PHE A 151 13.37 -20.03 -6.60
CA PHE A 151 14.73 -19.72 -7.04
C PHE A 151 15.31 -20.72 -8.04
N ASN A 152 14.89 -21.99 -7.99
CA ASN A 152 15.38 -23.04 -8.88
C ASN A 152 14.55 -23.15 -10.17
N ASN A 153 13.34 -22.60 -10.18
CA ASN A 153 12.44 -22.62 -11.32
C ASN A 153 11.58 -21.35 -11.33
N PRO A 154 12.16 -20.19 -11.71
CA PRO A 154 11.48 -18.90 -11.55
C PRO A 154 10.38 -18.64 -12.59
N LEU A 155 10.46 -19.32 -13.73
CA LEU A 155 9.63 -19.05 -14.91
C LEU A 155 8.11 -19.18 -14.65
N PRO A 156 7.59 -20.19 -13.93
CA PRO A 156 6.16 -20.31 -13.68
C PRO A 156 5.57 -19.11 -12.93
N SER A 157 6.22 -18.66 -11.86
CA SER A 157 5.79 -17.49 -11.10
C SER A 157 5.87 -16.23 -11.98
N GLN A 158 6.95 -16.03 -12.72
CA GLN A 158 7.09 -14.89 -13.64
C GLN A 158 6.01 -14.85 -14.74
N GLN A 159 5.67 -16.01 -15.32
CA GLN A 159 4.63 -16.12 -16.32
C GLN A 159 3.22 -15.90 -15.75
N HIS A 160 2.96 -16.43 -14.56
CA HIS A 160 1.69 -16.23 -13.87
C HIS A 160 1.42 -14.73 -13.66
N HIS A 161 2.41 -14.03 -13.11
CA HIS A 161 2.38 -12.59 -12.88
C HIS A 161 2.24 -11.76 -14.17
N LEU A 162 2.87 -12.19 -15.27
CA LEU A 162 2.65 -11.59 -16.60
C LEU A 162 1.18 -11.75 -17.04
N TYR A 163 0.58 -12.92 -16.85
CA TYR A 163 -0.81 -13.15 -17.23
C TYR A 163 -1.80 -12.38 -16.34
N GLU A 164 -1.48 -12.18 -15.05
CA GLU A 164 -2.24 -11.30 -14.17
C GLU A 164 -2.27 -9.87 -14.70
N ILE A 165 -1.10 -9.27 -14.96
CA ILE A 165 -1.07 -7.89 -15.46
C ILE A 165 -1.74 -7.77 -16.83
N MET A 166 -1.60 -8.76 -17.72
CA MET A 166 -2.31 -8.78 -19.00
C MET A 166 -3.83 -8.84 -18.84
N ALA A 167 -4.34 -9.64 -17.90
CA ALA A 167 -5.77 -9.76 -17.62
C ALA A 167 -6.35 -8.48 -16.97
N ALA A 168 -5.56 -7.85 -16.09
CA ALA A 168 -5.91 -6.59 -15.43
C ALA A 168 -5.79 -5.37 -16.35
N TYR A 169 -4.91 -5.40 -17.36
CA TYR A 169 -4.54 -4.22 -18.14
C TYR A 169 -5.72 -3.41 -18.71
N PRO A 170 -6.79 -4.03 -19.25
CA PRO A 170 -7.95 -3.29 -19.75
C PRO A 170 -8.74 -2.53 -18.67
N LYS A 171 -8.48 -2.81 -17.39
CA LYS A 171 -9.11 -2.19 -16.22
C LYS A 171 -8.23 -1.11 -15.59
N LEU A 172 -6.98 -0.98 -16.04
CA LEU A 172 -6.07 0.08 -15.61
C LEU A 172 -6.33 1.36 -16.43
N HIS A 173 -6.18 2.51 -15.78
CA HIS A 173 -6.29 3.85 -16.35
C HIS A 173 -4.99 4.63 -16.11
N ALA A 174 -4.94 5.88 -16.60
CA ALA A 174 -3.73 6.70 -16.56
C ALA A 174 -3.27 7.06 -15.13
N ASP A 175 -4.21 7.06 -14.19
CA ASP A 175 -3.97 7.34 -12.78
C ASP A 175 -3.95 6.08 -11.91
N SER A 176 -3.95 4.89 -12.51
CA SER A 176 -3.73 3.65 -11.79
C SER A 176 -2.30 3.57 -11.24
N ILE A 177 -2.14 2.88 -10.12
CA ILE A 177 -0.86 2.52 -9.51
C ILE A 177 -0.71 1.00 -9.60
N VAL A 178 0.42 0.52 -10.10
CA VAL A 178 0.76 -0.91 -10.08
C VAL A 178 1.95 -1.11 -9.16
N MET A 179 1.82 -2.03 -8.21
CA MET A 179 2.88 -2.42 -7.28
C MET A 179 3.09 -3.93 -7.38
N VAL A 180 4.35 -4.35 -7.46
CA VAL A 180 4.72 -5.76 -7.65
C VAL A 180 5.66 -6.18 -6.54
N ASP A 181 5.39 -7.31 -5.87
CA ASP A 181 6.24 -7.88 -4.82
C ASP A 181 7.42 -8.69 -5.38
N ASP A 182 8.36 -9.09 -4.52
CA ASP A 182 9.50 -9.95 -4.86
C ASP A 182 10.26 -9.56 -6.15
N CYS A 183 10.53 -8.27 -6.37
CA CYS A 183 11.23 -7.78 -7.56
C CYS A 183 12.77 -7.84 -7.42
N ASP A 184 13.29 -7.58 -6.23
CA ASP A 184 14.73 -7.64 -5.92
C ASP A 184 15.19 -9.07 -5.58
N LEU A 185 14.90 -10.01 -6.47
CA LEU A 185 15.31 -11.41 -6.38
C LEU A 185 16.13 -11.81 -7.63
N PRO A 186 16.93 -12.90 -7.56
CA PRO A 186 17.67 -13.41 -8.73
C PRO A 186 16.77 -13.55 -9.95
N HIS A 187 17.30 -13.33 -11.15
CA HIS A 187 16.55 -13.39 -12.42
C HIS A 187 15.38 -12.39 -12.52
N GLY A 188 15.36 -11.32 -11.73
CA GLY A 188 14.34 -10.25 -11.77
C GLY A 188 13.05 -10.58 -11.01
N GLY A 189 13.07 -11.64 -10.21
CA GLY A 189 11.97 -11.97 -9.31
C GLY A 189 10.62 -12.16 -9.98
N LYS A 190 9.51 -11.90 -9.28
CA LYS A 190 8.14 -11.93 -9.84
C LYS A 190 7.96 -10.85 -10.92
N GLY A 191 8.58 -9.68 -10.71
CA GLY A 191 8.37 -8.49 -11.52
C GLY A 191 8.96 -8.51 -12.93
N LYS A 192 9.87 -9.43 -13.25
CA LYS A 192 10.61 -9.44 -14.53
C LYS A 192 9.76 -9.11 -15.76
N PHE A 193 8.75 -9.92 -16.05
CA PHE A 193 7.93 -9.72 -17.26
C PHE A 193 6.83 -8.67 -17.09
N ILE A 194 6.36 -8.42 -15.86
CA ILE A 194 5.38 -7.35 -15.60
C ILE A 194 6.00 -5.99 -15.93
N ILE A 195 7.21 -5.74 -15.40
CA ILE A 195 7.91 -4.47 -15.55
C ILE A 195 8.20 -4.21 -17.03
N GLU A 196 8.74 -5.20 -17.75
CA GLU A 196 8.94 -5.12 -19.21
C GLU A 196 7.64 -4.76 -19.94
N PHE A 197 6.56 -5.49 -19.67
CA PHE A 197 5.25 -5.26 -20.30
C PHE A 197 4.67 -3.86 -20.05
N LEU A 198 4.82 -3.32 -18.83
CA LEU A 198 4.30 -2.00 -18.48
C LEU A 198 5.17 -0.88 -19.06
N LEU A 199 6.49 -1.02 -19.03
CA LEU A 199 7.42 -0.05 -19.63
C LEU A 199 7.18 0.10 -21.14
N GLU A 200 6.96 -1.01 -21.87
CA GLU A 200 6.58 -0.98 -23.29
C GLU A 200 5.28 -0.21 -23.57
N LYS A 201 4.43 -0.05 -22.55
CA LYS A 201 3.15 0.67 -22.63
C LYS A 201 3.20 2.09 -22.06
N GLY A 202 4.40 2.59 -21.80
CA GLY A 202 4.67 3.95 -21.35
C GLY A 202 4.42 4.18 -19.87
N TRP A 203 4.45 3.12 -19.05
CA TRP A 203 4.51 3.29 -17.59
C TRP A 203 5.91 3.67 -17.16
N THR A 204 6.02 4.32 -16.01
CA THR A 204 7.28 4.77 -15.41
C THR A 204 7.43 4.14 -14.04
N ILE A 205 8.62 3.60 -13.75
CA ILE A 205 9.00 3.16 -12.41
C ILE A 205 9.26 4.40 -11.54
N ILE A 206 8.58 4.50 -10.41
CA ILE A 206 8.77 5.59 -9.43
C ILE A 206 9.39 5.11 -8.12
N TYR A 207 9.43 3.79 -7.93
CA TYR A 207 10.15 3.14 -6.83
C TYR A 207 10.62 1.78 -7.30
N GLU A 208 11.88 1.47 -7.02
CA GLU A 208 12.54 0.21 -7.35
C GLU A 208 13.24 -0.32 -6.10
N GLY A 209 13.00 -1.59 -5.78
CA GLY A 209 13.54 -2.25 -4.61
C GLY A 209 12.91 -3.64 -4.49
N TYR A 210 12.75 -4.13 -3.26
CA TYR A 210 12.08 -5.41 -3.05
C TYR A 210 10.67 -5.44 -3.64
N GLN A 211 9.94 -4.34 -3.52
CA GLN A 211 8.72 -4.08 -4.28
C GLN A 211 9.01 -3.00 -5.34
N THR A 212 8.41 -3.12 -6.52
CA THR A 212 8.50 -2.10 -7.58
C THR A 212 7.15 -1.42 -7.77
N ILE A 213 7.14 -0.09 -7.85
CA ILE A 213 5.91 0.70 -8.08
C ILE A 213 6.04 1.42 -9.43
N LEU A 214 5.02 1.24 -10.27
CA LEU A 214 4.89 1.86 -11.57
C LEU A 214 3.61 2.69 -11.66
N VAL A 215 3.71 3.83 -12.34
CA VAL A 215 2.57 4.71 -12.66
C VAL A 215 2.65 5.16 -14.12
N LYS A 216 1.52 5.50 -14.73
CA LYS A 216 1.50 6.04 -16.09
C LYS A 216 1.63 7.56 -16.13
N ASN A 217 0.87 8.27 -15.32
CA ASN A 217 1.06 9.70 -15.08
C ASN A 217 1.93 9.90 -13.83
N ILE A 218 2.97 10.73 -13.95
CA ILE A 218 3.71 11.27 -12.80
C ILE A 218 2.89 12.46 -12.27
N LEU A 219 2.74 12.55 -10.94
CA LEU A 219 1.93 13.58 -10.24
C LEU A 219 2.16 15.00 -10.78
#